data_AF-A0A323V1X2-F1
#
_entry.id   AF-A0A323V1X2-F1
#
_cell.length_a   1.000
_cell.length_b   1.000
_cell.length_c   1.000
_cell.angle_alpha   90.00
_cell.angle_beta   90.00
_cell.angle_gamma   90.00
#
_symmetry.space_group_name_H-M   'P 1'
#
loop_
_entity.id
_entity.type
_entity.pdbx_description
1 polymer ?
#
loop_
_entity_poly.entity_id
_entity_poly.type
_entity_poly.pdbx_seq_one_letter_code
_entity_poly.pdbx_strand_id
1 'polypeptide(L)'
;MLRRVLIIFTFLMAILFSLKYYTAERAHRFIMECLTEEEISIIMDDSGDRDAQDQIVNKRWPCVFQRQSWVERIVLRAYGPGIFD
;
A
#
# COMPACT_ATOMS: atom_id res chain seq x y z
N MET A 1 27.42 -25.60 -4.57
CA MET A 1 26.94 -24.26 -4.95
C MET A 1 25.44 -24.07 -4.76
N LEU A 2 24.59 -25.06 -5.13
CA LEU A 2 23.12 -24.99 -5.00
C LEU A 2 22.58 -24.57 -3.60
N ARG A 3 23.17 -25.08 -2.52
CA ARG A 3 22.73 -24.81 -1.14
C ARG A 3 22.93 -23.35 -0.69
N ARG A 4 23.99 -22.68 -1.18
CA ARG A 4 24.25 -21.26 -0.86
C ARG A 4 23.31 -20.32 -1.63
N VAL A 5 22.98 -20.68 -2.87
CA VAL A 5 22.00 -19.95 -3.70
C VAL A 5 20.60 -20.03 -3.07
N LEU A 6 20.20 -21.20 -2.59
CA LEU A 6 18.92 -21.40 -1.89
C LEU A 6 18.78 -20.54 -0.63
N ILE A 7 19.84 -20.44 0.19
CA ILE A 7 19.84 -19.62 1.40
C ILE A 7 19.71 -18.13 1.08
N ILE A 8 20.42 -17.65 0.05
CA ILE A 8 20.33 -16.25 -0.38
C ILE A 8 18.93 -15.94 -0.92
N PHE A 9 18.35 -16.86 -1.69
CA PHE A 9 17.02 -16.71 -2.26
C PHE A 9 15.93 -16.66 -1.19
N THR A 10 15.98 -17.55 -0.19
CA THR A 10 15.01 -17.52 0.92
C THR A 10 15.13 -16.27 1.77
N PHE A 11 16.36 -15.77 2.00
CA PHE A 11 16.57 -14.49 2.69
C PHE A 11 15.98 -13.30 1.92
N LEU A 12 16.19 -13.24 0.61
CA LEU A 12 15.62 -12.21 -0.25
C LEU A 12 14.08 -12.23 -0.25
N MET A 13 13.48 -13.43 -0.35
CA MET A 13 12.03 -13.59 -0.26
C MET A 13 11.48 -13.19 1.11
N ALA A 14 12.19 -13.54 2.20
CA ALA A 14 11.79 -13.14 3.55
C ALA A 14 11.84 -11.62 3.73
N ILE A 15 12.85 -10.95 3.17
CA ILE A 15 12.98 -9.49 3.20
C ILE A 15 11.85 -8.84 2.38
N LEU A 16 11.57 -9.34 1.18
CA LEU A 16 10.47 -8.86 0.34
C LEU A 16 9.10 -9.06 1.02
N PHE A 17 8.88 -10.21 1.67
CA PHE A 17 7.62 -10.49 2.38
C PHE A 17 7.47 -9.59 3.62
N SER A 18 8.54 -9.40 4.38
CA SER A 18 8.56 -8.51 5.55
C SER A 18 8.34 -7.05 5.15
N LEU A 19 8.92 -6.62 4.02
CA LEU A 19 8.67 -5.31 3.43
C LEU A 19 7.20 -5.17 3.03
N LYS A 20 6.60 -6.15 2.33
CA LYS A 20 5.18 -6.10 1.94
C LYS A 20 4.26 -5.99 3.16
N TYR A 21 4.51 -6.78 4.21
CA TYR A 21 3.71 -6.76 5.44
C TYR A 21 3.83 -5.43 6.19
N TYR A 22 5.05 -4.91 6.33
CA TYR A 22 5.29 -3.63 6.97
C TYR A 22 4.65 -2.47 6.19
N THR A 23 4.72 -2.50 4.86
CA THR A 23 4.06 -1.50 4.02
C THR A 23 2.54 -1.58 4.07
N ALA A 24 1.96 -2.79 4.17
CA ALA A 24 0.52 -2.98 4.25
C ALA A 24 -0.06 -2.50 5.59
N GLU A 25 0.57 -2.86 6.71
CA GLU A 25 0.14 -2.42 8.04
C GLU A 25 0.24 -0.89 8.18
N ARG A 26 1.28 -0.31 7.58
CA ARG A 26 1.49 1.13 7.58
C ARG A 26 0.54 1.86 6.63
N ALA A 27 0.24 1.29 5.46
CA ALA A 27 -0.80 1.77 4.56
C ALA A 27 -2.18 1.76 5.22
N HIS A 28 -2.52 0.67 5.92
CA HIS A 28 -3.76 0.57 6.69
C HIS A 28 -3.86 1.70 7.72
N ARG A 29 -2.77 1.99 8.43
CA ARG A 29 -2.72 3.09 9.40
C ARG A 29 -2.91 4.46 8.73
N PHE A 30 -2.30 4.69 7.58
CA PHE A 30 -2.49 5.93 6.81
C PHE A 30 -3.93 6.09 6.30
N ILE A 31 -4.54 5.01 5.84
CA ILE A 31 -5.93 5.00 5.38
C ILE A 31 -6.85 5.37 6.54
N MET A 32 -6.70 4.73 7.70
CA MET A 32 -7.51 5.03 8.90
C MET A 32 -7.28 6.45 9.46
N GLU A 33 -6.12 7.05 9.23
CA GLU A 33 -5.82 8.43 9.66
C GLU A 33 -6.32 9.50 8.69
N CYS A 34 -6.46 9.18 7.41
CA CYS A 34 -6.82 10.13 6.35
C CYS A 34 -8.28 9.98 5.88
N LEU A 35 -8.88 8.81 6.03
CA LEU A 35 -10.25 8.50 5.62
C LEU A 35 -11.15 8.30 6.85
N THR A 36 -12.42 8.65 6.70
CA THR A 36 -13.45 8.25 7.68
C THR A 36 -13.88 6.79 7.46
N GLU A 37 -14.46 6.17 8.48
CA GLU A 37 -14.99 4.80 8.39
C GLU A 37 -16.04 4.66 7.26
N GLU A 38 -16.82 5.72 7.04
CA GLU A 38 -17.81 5.80 5.96
C GLU A 38 -17.16 5.90 4.57
N GLU A 39 -16.10 6.70 4.42
CA GLU A 39 -15.32 6.78 3.17
C GLU A 39 -14.62 5.44 2.85
N ILE A 40 -14.13 4.73 3.87
CA ILE A 40 -13.53 3.40 3.71
C ILE A 40 -14.60 2.41 3.24
N SER A 41 -15.78 2.42 3.84
CA SER A 41 -16.89 1.56 3.44
C SER A 41 -17.26 1.76 1.96
N ILE A 42 -17.28 3.01 1.49
CA ILE A 42 -17.58 3.33 0.07
C ILE A 42 -16.48 2.83 -0.88
N ILE A 43 -15.20 2.93 -0.50
CA ILE A 43 -14.09 2.43 -1.32
C ILE A 43 -14.04 0.91 -1.36
N MET A 44 -14.38 0.24 -0.25
CA MET A 44 -14.36 -1.22 -0.13
C MET A 44 -15.60 -1.89 -0.75
N ASP A 45 -16.60 -1.12 -1.18
CA ASP A 45 -17.77 -1.63 -1.90
C ASP A 45 -17.41 -1.92 -3.36
N ASP A 46 -17.16 -3.19 -3.67
CA ASP A 46 -16.85 -3.67 -5.03
C ASP A 46 -17.97 -3.39 -6.06
N SER A 47 -19.19 -3.14 -5.60
CA SER A 47 -20.34 -2.77 -6.44
C SER A 47 -20.62 -1.26 -6.49
N GLY A 48 -19.82 -0.48 -5.76
CA GLY A 48 -20.02 0.94 -5.50
C GLY A 48 -19.84 1.85 -6.72
N ASP A 49 -20.32 3.08 -6.57
CA ASP A 49 -20.17 4.15 -7.55
C ASP A 49 -18.67 4.52 -7.70
N ARG A 50 -18.07 4.11 -8.82
CA ARG A 50 -16.65 4.37 -9.13
C ARG A 50 -16.32 5.85 -9.15
N ASP A 51 -17.25 6.71 -9.56
CA ASP A 51 -17.00 8.15 -9.59
C ASP A 51 -16.93 8.71 -8.17
N ALA A 52 -17.75 8.19 -7.25
CA ALA A 52 -17.70 8.54 -5.83
C ALA A 52 -16.40 8.04 -5.19
N GLN A 53 -15.98 6.81 -5.50
CA GLN A 53 -14.71 6.25 -5.03
C GLN A 53 -13.51 7.07 -5.50
N ASP A 54 -13.45 7.42 -6.79
CA ASP A 54 -12.40 8.25 -7.36
C ASP A 54 -12.38 9.66 -6.75
N GLN A 55 -13.53 10.24 -6.45
CA GLN A 55 -13.60 11.54 -5.76
C GLN A 55 -13.03 11.46 -4.34
N ILE A 56 -13.34 10.40 -3.58
CA ILE A 56 -12.80 10.20 -2.24
C ILE A 56 -11.29 10.00 -2.31
N VAL A 57 -10.81 9.14 -3.21
CA VAL A 57 -9.37 8.88 -3.40
C VAL A 57 -8.65 10.19 -3.75
N ASN A 58 -9.12 10.94 -4.74
CA ASN A 58 -8.51 12.21 -5.15
C ASN A 58 -8.52 13.27 -4.04
N LYS A 59 -9.61 13.36 -3.28
CA LYS A 59 -9.73 14.27 -2.13
C LYS A 59 -8.75 13.93 -1.02
N ARG A 60 -8.53 12.64 -0.74
CA ARG A 60 -7.71 12.16 0.38
C ARG A 60 -6.26 11.90 0.00
N TRP A 61 -5.95 11.80 -1.29
CA TRP A 61 -4.61 11.57 -1.82
C TRP A 61 -3.54 12.54 -1.28
N PRO A 62 -3.81 13.86 -1.13
CA PRO A 62 -2.82 14.78 -0.54
C PRO A 62 -2.44 14.43 0.91
N CYS A 63 -3.40 13.98 1.72
CA CYS A 63 -3.15 13.54 3.11
C CYS A 63 -2.26 12.30 3.13
N VAL A 64 -2.60 11.31 2.32
CA VAL A 64 -1.83 10.07 2.17
C VAL A 64 -0.41 10.38 1.70
N PHE A 65 -0.26 11.22 0.67
CA PHE A 65 1.03 11.60 0.11
C PHE A 65 1.92 12.37 1.10
N GLN A 66 1.34 13.26 1.93
CA GLN A 66 2.10 14.00 2.94
C GLN A 66 2.64 13.09 4.05
N ARG A 67 1.89 12.07 4.45
CA ARG A 67 2.27 11.13 5.52
C ARG A 67 3.21 10.01 5.04
N GLN A 68 3.31 9.78 3.73
CA GLN A 68 4.27 8.84 3.17
C GLN A 68 5.71 9.31 3.35
N SER A 69 6.54 8.42 3.87
CA SER A 69 7.99 8.55 3.88
C SER A 69 8.56 8.57 2.46
N TRP A 70 9.75 9.14 2.31
CA TRP A 70 10.47 9.17 1.04
C TRP A 70 10.64 7.77 0.42
N VAL A 71 10.88 6.75 1.25
CA VAL A 71 11.02 5.35 0.79
C VAL A 71 9.70 4.84 0.21
N GLU A 72 8.57 5.07 0.88
CA GLU A 72 7.25 4.64 0.40
C GLU A 72 6.88 5.33 -0.92
N ARG A 73 7.25 6.60 -1.08
CA ARG A 73 7.08 7.32 -2.35
C ARG A 73 7.92 6.73 -3.49
N ILE A 74 9.17 6.32 -3.21
CA ILE A 74 10.01 5.62 -4.21
C ILE A 74 9.35 4.31 -4.60
N VAL A 75 8.90 3.54 -3.61
CA VAL A 75 8.27 2.23 -3.82
C VAL A 75 6.99 2.36 -4.66
N LEU A 76 6.11 3.30 -4.33
CA LEU A 76 4.91 3.62 -5.12
C LEU A 76 5.24 4.06 -6.55
N ARG A 77 6.30 4.84 -6.73
CA ARG A 77 6.71 5.31 -8.06
C ARG A 77 7.34 4.20 -8.91
N ALA A 78 7.99 3.22 -8.25
CA ALA A 78 8.65 2.10 -8.91
C ALA A 78 7.68 0.94 -9.24
N TYR A 79 6.72 0.67 -8.36
CA TYR A 79 5.80 -0.48 -8.47
C TYR A 79 4.35 -0.09 -8.78
N GLY A 80 4.03 1.20 -8.80
CA GLY A 80 2.67 1.69 -8.99
C GLY A 80 1.76 1.42 -7.77
N PRO A 81 0.47 1.79 -7.86
CA PRO A 81 -0.51 1.53 -6.80
C PRO A 81 -0.73 0.04 -6.50
N GLY A 82 -0.41 -0.87 -7.44
CA GLY A 82 -0.56 -2.32 -7.29
C GLY A 82 0.37 -2.99 -6.27
N ILE A 83 1.15 -2.23 -5.51
CA ILE A 83 1.85 -2.77 -4.34
C ILE A 83 0.92 -2.94 -3.11
N PHE A 84 -0.20 -2.22 -3.12
CA PHE A 84 -1.25 -2.31 -2.10
C PHE A 84 -2.35 -3.31 -2.44
N ASP A 85 -2.32 -3.88 -3.66
CA ASP A 85 -3.03 -5.12 -4.01
C ASP A 85 -2.31 -6.36 -3.40
#